data_AF-A0A218QV23-F1
#
_entry.id   AF-A0A218QV23-F1
#
_cell.length_a   1.000
_cell.length_b   1.000
_cell.length_c   1.000
_cell.angle_alpha   90.00
_cell.angle_beta   90.00
_cell.angle_gamma   90.00
#
_symmetry.space_group_name_H-M   'P 1'
#
loop_
_entity.id
_entity.type
_entity.pdbx_description
1 polymer ?
#
loop_
_entity_poly.entity_id
_entity_poly.type
_entity_poly.pdbx_seq_one_letter_code
_entity_poly.pdbx_strand_id
1 'polypeptide(L)'
;MTCANFLQTYVDWIKGGSGTDEHFVSLNLISNDTNGPARYAEGRLHLETSIISPEIPLSFFVGEATLYESNERWGFPSDDGSFSLAEFPFNPRTTDKIKVTINLLTPSITITSSTKGKAIINNPQCSNNLIFGFVTEGSGVLGVGGFPDSGFPLPFRPYYVISLTTGSIPVP
;
A
#
# COMPACT_ATOMS: atom_id res chain seq x y z
N MET A 1 0.45 8.16 17.00
CA MET A 1 1.63 7.35 16.59
C MET A 1 2.09 7.89 15.24
N THR A 2 3.39 8.05 14.99
CA THR A 2 3.89 8.44 13.66
C THR A 2 3.96 7.21 12.76
N CYS A 3 3.86 7.40 11.43
CA CYS A 3 4.04 6.29 10.49
C CYS A 3 5.42 5.63 10.60
N ALA A 4 6.47 6.40 10.91
CA ALA A 4 7.79 5.84 11.16
C ALA A 4 7.78 4.86 12.35
N ASN A 5 7.18 5.24 13.48
CA ASN A 5 7.08 4.36 14.66
C ASN A 5 6.19 3.15 14.38
N PHE A 6 5.11 3.33 13.60
CA PHE A 6 4.25 2.24 13.16
C PHE A 6 5.01 1.23 12.29
N LEU A 7 5.79 1.69 11.30
CA LEU A 7 6.56 0.81 10.43
C LEU A 7 7.73 0.14 11.16
N GLN A 8 8.29 0.83 12.18
CA GLN A 8 9.38 0.29 12.99
C GLN A 8 9.01 -1.03 13.68
N THR A 9 7.75 -1.23 14.10
CA THR A 9 7.34 -2.49 14.72
C THR A 9 7.47 -3.68 13.77
N TYR A 10 7.25 -3.48 12.47
CA TYR A 10 7.44 -4.52 11.45
C TYR A 10 8.93 -4.74 11.14
N VAL A 11 9.74 -3.67 11.17
CA VAL A 11 11.20 -3.77 11.03
C VAL A 11 11.80 -4.59 12.16
N ASP A 12 11.41 -4.29 13.40
CA ASP A 12 11.86 -5.00 14.59
C ASP A 12 11.43 -6.46 14.56
N TRP A 13 10.21 -6.74 14.09
CA TRP A 13 9.71 -8.10 13.92
C TRP A 13 10.53 -8.91 12.89
N ILE A 14 10.89 -8.32 11.73
CA ILE A 14 11.74 -9.01 10.75
C ILE A 14 13.15 -9.26 11.32
N LYS A 15 13.75 -8.25 11.96
CA LYS A 15 15.11 -8.35 12.51
C LYS A 15 15.20 -9.26 13.73
N GLY A 16 14.10 -9.41 14.47
CA GLY A 16 14.01 -10.29 15.64
C GLY A 16 13.85 -11.77 15.29
N GLY A 17 13.70 -12.11 14.01
CA GLY A 17 13.56 -13.49 13.55
C GLY A 17 14.77 -14.36 13.89
N SER A 18 14.51 -15.58 14.35
CA SER A 18 15.54 -16.62 14.44
C SER A 18 15.85 -17.07 13.02
N GLY A 19 17.12 -17.07 12.59
CA GLY A 19 17.54 -17.34 11.20
C GLY A 19 17.20 -18.72 10.61
N THR A 20 16.28 -19.46 11.21
CA THR A 20 15.60 -20.66 10.70
C THR A 20 14.40 -20.33 9.82
N ASP A 21 13.86 -19.12 9.93
CA ASP A 21 12.63 -18.70 9.26
C ASP A 21 12.88 -17.47 8.39
N GLU A 22 12.23 -17.40 7.24
CA GLU A 22 12.12 -16.17 6.45
C GLU A 22 10.95 -15.35 7.01
N HIS A 23 11.26 -14.15 7.49
CA HIS A 23 10.31 -13.19 8.02
C HIS A 23 9.91 -12.17 6.94
N PHE A 24 8.61 -12.04 6.66
CA PHE A 24 8.06 -11.07 5.69
C PHE A 24 6.85 -10.30 6.23
N VAL A 25 6.53 -9.20 5.56
CA VAL A 25 5.30 -8.43 5.81
C VAL A 25 4.32 -8.72 4.69
N SER A 26 3.19 -9.34 5.00
CA SER A 26 2.05 -9.43 4.10
C SER A 26 1.45 -8.06 3.85
N LEU A 27 1.13 -7.79 2.60
CA LEU A 27 0.48 -6.58 2.14
C LEU A 27 -0.92 -6.94 1.65
N ASN A 28 -1.93 -6.25 2.15
CA ASN A 28 -3.23 -6.14 1.50
C ASN A 28 -3.48 -4.67 1.17
N LEU A 29 -3.86 -4.36 -0.06
CA LEU A 29 -4.12 -3.02 -0.53
C LEU A 29 -5.54 -2.96 -1.07
N ILE A 30 -6.27 -1.91 -0.71
CA ILE A 30 -7.56 -1.57 -1.30
C ILE A 30 -7.43 -0.14 -1.84
N SER A 31 -7.97 0.09 -3.02
CA SER A 31 -8.05 1.43 -3.59
C SER A 31 -9.35 1.66 -4.32
N ASN A 32 -9.78 2.93 -4.33
CA ASN A 32 -10.92 3.37 -5.10
C ASN A 32 -10.52 4.55 -5.96
N ASP A 33 -11.00 4.53 -7.20
CA ASP A 33 -10.75 5.56 -8.20
C ASP A 33 -12.02 6.38 -8.38
N THR A 34 -11.90 7.71 -8.44
CA THR A 34 -13.02 8.66 -8.50
C THR A 34 -14.01 8.31 -9.61
N ASN A 35 -13.50 7.83 -10.75
CA ASN A 35 -14.28 7.45 -11.92
C ASN A 35 -13.98 6.03 -12.43
N GLY A 36 -13.33 5.20 -11.61
CA GLY A 36 -12.81 3.89 -12.04
C GLY A 36 -13.28 2.72 -11.18
N PRO A 37 -12.78 1.50 -11.49
CA PRO A 37 -13.03 0.31 -10.69
C PRO A 37 -12.37 0.43 -9.30
N ALA A 38 -12.97 -0.22 -8.30
CA ALA A 38 -12.22 -0.50 -7.07
C ALA A 38 -11.19 -1.58 -7.34
N ARG A 39 -10.10 -1.57 -6.57
CA ARG A 39 -9.01 -2.53 -6.75
C ARG A 39 -8.55 -3.07 -5.42
N TYR A 40 -8.18 -4.34 -5.42
CA TYR A 40 -7.54 -5.02 -4.30
C TYR A 40 -6.20 -5.58 -4.75
N ALA A 41 -5.19 -5.56 -3.90
CA ALA A 41 -3.98 -6.29 -4.16
C ALA A 41 -3.49 -7.02 -2.92
N GLU A 42 -2.91 -8.19 -3.13
CA GLU A 42 -2.27 -8.97 -2.07
C GLU A 42 -0.86 -9.37 -2.47
N GLY A 43 0.05 -9.33 -1.51
CA GLY A 43 1.46 -9.60 -1.77
C GLY A 43 2.29 -9.71 -0.51
N ARG A 44 3.60 -9.75 -0.70
CA ARG A 44 4.58 -9.81 0.38
C ARG A 44 5.64 -8.76 0.15
N LEU A 45 6.07 -8.14 1.24
CA LEU A 45 7.14 -7.17 1.28
C LEU A 45 8.29 -7.72 2.11
N HIS A 46 9.49 -7.47 1.62
CA HIS A 46 10.75 -7.78 2.29
C HIS A 46 11.43 -6.47 2.71
N LEU A 47 12.21 -6.55 3.78
CA LEU A 47 13.03 -5.41 4.22
C LEU A 47 14.30 -5.35 3.37
N GLU A 48 14.40 -4.32 2.54
CA GLU A 48 15.64 -3.99 1.84
C GLU A 48 16.34 -2.83 2.55
N THR A 49 17.65 -2.90 2.65
CA THR A 49 18.46 -1.78 3.13
C THR A 49 19.41 -1.35 2.02
N SER A 50 19.25 -0.11 1.55
CA SER A 50 20.14 0.49 0.59
C SER A 50 21.11 1.42 1.30
N ILE A 51 22.40 1.28 0.99
CA ILE A 51 23.45 2.20 1.43
C ILE A 51 23.64 3.21 0.29
N ILE A 52 22.76 4.20 0.21
CA ILE A 52 22.93 5.32 -0.74
C ILE A 52 24.07 6.24 -0.26
N SER A 53 24.30 6.28 1.06
CA SER A 53 25.44 6.95 1.71
C SER A 53 25.81 6.18 3.00
N PRO A 54 27.11 6.06 3.36
CA PRO A 54 27.55 5.37 4.58
C PRO A 54 27.01 5.99 5.88
N GLU A 55 26.47 7.21 5.83
CA GLU A 55 26.03 7.95 7.02
C GLU A 55 24.56 7.74 7.38
N ILE A 56 23.71 7.34 6.42
CA ILE A 56 22.27 7.12 6.65
C ILE A 56 21.81 5.91 5.83
N PRO A 57 21.75 4.71 6.42
CA PRO A 57 21.15 3.56 5.75
C PRO A 57 19.67 3.86 5.51
N LEU A 58 19.23 3.73 4.26
CA LEU A 58 17.82 3.85 3.90
C LEU A 58 17.21 2.46 3.87
N SER A 59 16.25 2.23 4.75
CA SER A 59 15.48 0.99 4.77
C SER A 59 14.15 1.18 4.04
N PHE A 60 13.75 0.15 3.31
CA PHE A 60 12.53 0.10 2.53
C PHE A 60 11.83 -1.23 2.75
N PHE A 61 10.49 -1.22 2.77
CA PHE A 61 9.75 -2.42 2.43
C PHE A 61 9.54 -2.46 0.92
N VAL A 62 9.96 -3.54 0.26
CA VAL A 62 9.85 -3.72 -1.19
C VAL A 62 9.23 -5.08 -1.47
N GLY A 63 8.32 -5.14 -2.44
CA GLY A 63 7.79 -6.41 -2.90
C GLY A 63 6.84 -6.29 -4.06
N GLU A 64 6.30 -7.43 -4.47
CA GLU A 64 5.29 -7.55 -5.52
C GLU A 64 3.94 -7.95 -4.92
N ALA A 65 2.88 -7.48 -5.56
CA ALA A 65 1.51 -7.89 -5.25
C ALA A 65 0.72 -8.15 -6.54
N THR A 66 -0.25 -9.04 -6.45
CA THR A 66 -1.22 -9.27 -7.52
C THR A 66 -2.39 -8.32 -7.31
N LEU A 67 -2.64 -7.45 -8.27
CA LEU A 67 -3.74 -6.50 -8.30
C LEU A 67 -4.95 -7.14 -9.01
N TYR A 68 -6.12 -6.99 -8.42
CA TYR A 68 -7.42 -7.43 -8.90
C TYR A 68 -8.33 -6.22 -9.04
N GLU A 69 -9.10 -6.14 -10.12
CA GLU A 69 -10.06 -5.05 -10.36
C GLU A 69 -11.51 -5.53 -10.12
N SER A 70 -12.34 -4.66 -9.55
CA SER A 70 -13.79 -4.82 -9.45
C SER A 70 -14.48 -3.60 -10.05
N ASN A 71 -15.48 -3.84 -10.90
CA ASN A 71 -16.33 -2.78 -11.46
C ASN A 71 -17.24 -2.14 -10.40
N GLU A 72 -17.38 -2.77 -9.23
CA GLU A 72 -18.12 -2.22 -8.09
C GLU A 72 -17.20 -1.35 -7.22
N ARG A 73 -17.65 -0.14 -6.89
CA ARG A 73 -16.88 0.79 -6.04
C ARG A 73 -17.02 0.39 -4.57
N TRP A 74 -15.92 0.46 -3.84
CA TRP A 74 -15.93 0.27 -2.40
C TRP A 74 -16.26 1.60 -1.72
N GLY A 75 -17.34 1.64 -0.93
CA GLY A 75 -17.58 2.73 0.00
C GLY A 75 -16.63 2.59 1.18
N PHE A 76 -15.56 3.40 1.22
CA PHE A 76 -14.75 3.54 2.42
C PHE A 76 -14.62 5.02 2.83
N PRO A 77 -14.90 5.36 4.10
CA PRO A 77 -15.58 4.52 5.10
C PRO A 77 -17.02 4.17 4.66
N SER A 78 -17.65 3.19 5.29
CA SER A 78 -19.10 2.96 5.10
C SER A 78 -19.89 4.19 5.57
N ASP A 79 -21.18 4.27 5.21
CA ASP A 79 -22.05 5.41 5.53
C ASP A 79 -22.11 5.77 7.02
N ASP A 80 -21.74 4.83 7.91
CA ASP A 80 -21.66 4.97 9.36
C ASP A 80 -20.25 5.32 9.89
N GLY A 81 -19.28 5.56 9.00
CA GLY A 81 -17.89 5.83 9.38
C GLY A 81 -17.09 4.59 9.75
N SER A 82 -17.64 3.38 9.63
CA SER A 82 -16.96 2.14 9.98
C SER A 82 -16.14 1.53 8.83
N PHE A 83 -15.27 0.57 9.18
CA PHE A 83 -14.53 -0.23 8.21
C PHE A 83 -15.39 -1.42 7.80
N SER A 84 -16.36 -1.22 6.91
CA SER A 84 -17.08 -2.35 6.32
C SER A 84 -16.27 -2.94 5.16
N LEU A 85 -15.62 -4.09 5.41
CA LEU A 85 -15.14 -4.97 4.33
C LEU A 85 -16.38 -5.55 3.63
N ALA A 86 -16.94 -4.83 2.67
CA ALA A 86 -18.00 -5.40 1.87
C ALA A 86 -17.39 -6.56 1.05
N GLU A 87 -17.72 -7.81 1.42
CA GLU A 87 -17.35 -9.02 0.69
C GLU A 87 -18.03 -9.06 -0.68
N PHE A 88 -17.59 -8.20 -1.61
CA PHE A 88 -17.93 -8.34 -3.02
C PHE A 88 -16.78 -9.05 -3.72
N PRO A 89 -17.04 -10.11 -4.50
CA PRO A 89 -15.98 -10.90 -5.08
C PRO A 89 -15.21 -10.05 -6.10
N PHE A 90 -13.97 -9.68 -5.78
CA PHE A 90 -13.05 -9.15 -6.79
C PHE A 90 -12.99 -10.14 -7.95
N ASN A 91 -13.23 -9.66 -9.16
CA ASN A 91 -13.26 -10.52 -10.34
C ASN A 91 -11.81 -10.88 -10.71
N PRO A 92 -11.37 -12.14 -10.59
CA PRO A 92 -9.99 -12.53 -10.86
C PRO A 92 -9.62 -12.53 -12.35
N ARG A 93 -10.52 -12.12 -13.26
CA ARG A 93 -10.25 -12.11 -14.71
C ARG A 93 -9.36 -10.95 -15.16
N THR A 94 -9.27 -9.88 -14.38
CA THR A 94 -8.40 -8.73 -14.67
C THR A 94 -7.36 -8.61 -13.57
N THR A 95 -6.25 -9.35 -13.74
CA THR A 95 -5.11 -9.30 -12.84
C THR A 95 -3.98 -8.48 -13.44
N ASP A 96 -3.26 -7.76 -12.60
CA ASP A 96 -2.01 -7.09 -12.96
C ASP A 96 -0.97 -7.29 -11.87
N LYS A 97 0.32 -7.15 -12.20
CA LYS A 97 1.39 -7.21 -11.21
C LYS A 97 1.81 -5.80 -10.84
N ILE A 98 1.79 -5.51 -9.54
CA ILE A 98 2.29 -4.24 -9.02
C ILE A 98 3.55 -4.46 -8.19
N LYS A 99 4.48 -3.52 -8.28
CA LYS A 99 5.59 -3.37 -7.35
C LYS A 99 5.22 -2.32 -6.32
N VAL A 100 5.40 -2.65 -5.05
CA VAL A 100 5.16 -1.74 -3.91
C VAL A 100 6.47 -1.45 -3.21
N THR A 101 6.68 -0.18 -2.87
CA THR A 101 7.85 0.28 -2.12
C THR A 101 7.40 1.27 -1.05
N ILE A 102 7.72 0.99 0.20
CA ILE A 102 7.44 1.87 1.35
C ILE A 102 8.79 2.33 1.90
N ASN A 103 9.06 3.62 1.81
CA ASN A 103 10.26 4.21 2.43
C ASN A 103 10.03 4.38 3.93
N LEU A 104 10.95 3.92 4.77
CA LEU A 104 10.76 3.91 6.22
C LEU A 104 11.17 5.23 6.90
N LEU A 105 11.98 6.05 6.23
CA LEU A 105 12.46 7.33 6.76
C LEU A 105 11.44 8.46 6.50
N THR A 106 11.08 8.62 5.23
CA THR A 106 9.98 9.47 4.79
C THR A 106 8.92 8.48 4.35
N PRO A 107 7.82 8.26 5.09
CA PRO A 107 6.83 7.18 4.86
C PRO A 107 6.05 7.29 3.53
N SER A 108 6.70 7.68 2.45
CA SER A 108 6.19 7.70 1.09
C SER A 108 6.04 6.28 0.57
N ILE A 109 4.91 6.03 -0.07
CA ILE A 109 4.58 4.74 -0.67
C ILE A 109 4.53 4.93 -2.18
N THR A 110 5.28 4.11 -2.88
CA THR A 110 5.28 4.04 -4.34
C THR A 110 4.67 2.72 -4.79
N ILE A 111 3.70 2.80 -5.69
CA ILE A 111 3.07 1.64 -6.32
C ILE A 111 3.25 1.79 -7.84
N THR A 112 3.81 0.78 -8.48
CA THR A 112 4.11 0.81 -9.92
C THR A 112 3.51 -0.41 -10.59
N SER A 113 2.86 -0.23 -11.74
CA SER A 113 2.55 -1.32 -12.66
C SER A 113 3.10 -1.00 -14.05
N SER A 114 3.52 -2.04 -14.76
CA SER A 114 4.00 -1.93 -16.13
C SER A 114 2.87 -1.61 -17.12
N THR A 115 1.64 -2.02 -16.82
CA THR A 115 0.48 -1.88 -17.72
C THR A 115 -0.40 -0.68 -17.36
N LYS A 116 -0.29 -0.22 -16.12
CA LYS A 116 -1.02 0.89 -15.54
C LYS A 116 0.09 1.69 -14.82
N GLY A 117 0.68 2.77 -15.31
CA GLY A 117 2.00 3.36 -14.84
C GLY A 117 2.45 3.41 -13.35
N LYS A 118 2.39 4.59 -12.68
CA LYS A 118 2.87 4.79 -11.28
C LYS A 118 1.93 5.65 -10.40
N ALA A 119 1.84 5.32 -9.10
CA ALA A 119 1.19 6.11 -8.05
C ALA A 119 2.12 6.35 -6.85
N ILE A 120 2.05 7.55 -6.27
CA ILE A 120 2.85 7.96 -5.11
C ILE A 120 1.91 8.53 -4.03
N ILE A 121 2.06 8.03 -2.80
CA ILE A 121 1.35 8.52 -1.61
C ILE A 121 2.39 9.15 -0.70
N ASN A 122 2.35 10.48 -0.57
CA ASN A 122 3.19 11.20 0.37
C ASN A 122 2.44 11.46 1.68
N ASN A 123 3.16 11.36 2.81
CA ASN A 123 2.62 11.61 4.15
C ASN A 123 1.35 10.80 4.47
N PRO A 124 1.38 9.46 4.33
CA PRO A 124 0.24 8.65 4.73
C PRO A 124 -0.02 8.77 6.23
N GLN A 125 -1.22 8.38 6.62
CA GLN A 125 -1.63 8.22 8.00
C GLN A 125 -1.52 6.74 8.38
N CYS A 126 -1.08 6.46 9.60
CA CYS A 126 -0.91 5.08 10.08
C CYS A 126 -1.66 4.88 11.40
N SER A 127 -2.52 3.87 11.46
CA SER A 127 -3.32 3.52 12.64
C SER A 127 -3.87 2.10 12.54
N ASN A 128 -3.96 1.37 13.64
CA ASN A 128 -4.62 0.06 13.73
C ASN A 128 -4.18 -0.96 12.66
N ASN A 129 -2.88 -1.11 12.41
CA ASN A 129 -2.31 -1.99 11.34
C ASN A 129 -2.62 -1.53 9.91
N LEU A 130 -3.16 -0.32 9.75
CA LEU A 130 -3.48 0.28 8.47
C LEU A 130 -2.59 1.47 8.17
N ILE A 131 -2.25 1.62 6.91
CA ILE A 131 -1.66 2.80 6.31
C ILE A 131 -2.66 3.31 5.28
N PHE A 132 -3.04 4.59 5.35
CA PHE A 132 -3.98 5.16 4.40
C PHE A 132 -3.54 6.55 3.94
N GLY A 133 -3.89 6.90 2.71
CA GLY A 133 -3.53 8.18 2.13
C GLY A 133 -4.08 8.39 0.73
N PHE A 134 -3.83 9.58 0.21
CA PHE A 134 -4.26 9.99 -1.12
C PHE A 134 -3.06 10.03 -2.07
N VAL A 135 -3.31 9.74 -3.34
CA VAL A 135 -2.29 9.88 -4.38
C VAL A 135 -1.94 11.35 -4.55
N THR A 136 -0.65 11.68 -4.46
CA THR A 136 -0.15 13.04 -4.65
C THR A 136 0.44 13.24 -6.04
N GLU A 137 0.99 12.20 -6.65
CA GLU A 137 1.60 12.24 -7.99
C GLU A 137 1.46 10.89 -8.70
N GLY A 138 1.29 10.89 -10.02
CA GLY A 138 1.22 9.66 -10.82
C GLY A 138 0.69 9.85 -12.25
N SER A 139 0.88 8.85 -13.09
CA SER A 139 0.17 8.71 -14.37
C SER A 139 -0.17 7.24 -14.60
N GLY A 140 -1.40 6.97 -15.04
CA GLY A 140 -1.77 5.68 -15.64
C GLY A 140 -2.01 4.48 -14.72
N VAL A 141 -1.85 4.57 -13.41
CA VAL A 141 -2.40 3.60 -12.43
C VAL A 141 -3.10 4.44 -11.39
N LEU A 142 -4.18 3.88 -10.84
CA LEU A 142 -4.50 4.14 -9.43
C LEU A 142 -5.05 5.54 -9.12
N GLY A 143 -5.48 6.26 -10.16
CA GLY A 143 -6.28 7.46 -10.05
C GLY A 143 -5.51 8.73 -10.36
N VAL A 144 -5.50 9.13 -11.63
CA VAL A 144 -5.45 10.55 -11.98
C VAL A 144 -6.12 10.74 -13.35
N GLY A 145 -7.34 11.27 -13.33
CA GLY A 145 -7.60 12.45 -14.15
C GLY A 145 -7.07 13.64 -13.35
N GLY A 146 -6.20 14.46 -13.93
CA GLY A 146 -5.56 15.57 -13.20
C GLY A 146 -6.59 16.42 -12.47
N PHE A 147 -6.41 16.59 -11.17
CA PHE A 147 -7.20 17.55 -10.39
C PHE A 147 -6.31 18.76 -10.08
N PRO A 148 -6.77 19.99 -10.38
CA PRO A 148 -6.15 21.17 -9.80
C PRO A 148 -6.37 21.16 -8.28
N ASP A 149 -5.40 21.67 -7.54
CA ASP A 149 -5.29 21.71 -6.08
C ASP A 149 -6.44 22.39 -5.31
N SER A 150 -7.56 22.73 -5.96
CA SER A 150 -8.61 23.59 -5.42
C SER A 150 -9.93 22.83 -5.19
N GLY A 151 -10.17 22.40 -3.95
CA GLY A 151 -11.51 22.49 -3.36
C GLY A 151 -12.56 21.39 -3.63
N PHE A 152 -12.22 20.23 -4.20
CA PHE A 152 -13.19 19.12 -4.29
C PHE A 152 -13.44 18.46 -2.93
N PRO A 153 -14.70 18.12 -2.59
CA PRO A 153 -15.02 17.41 -1.35
C PRO A 153 -14.31 16.04 -1.29
N LEU A 154 -13.89 15.65 -0.08
CA LEU A 154 -13.10 14.46 0.23
C LEU A 154 -13.53 13.12 -0.43
N PRO A 155 -14.82 12.81 -0.72
CA PRO A 155 -15.18 11.52 -1.32
C PRO A 155 -14.73 11.31 -2.77
N PHE A 156 -14.11 12.31 -3.42
CA PHE A 156 -13.73 12.21 -4.84
C PHE A 156 -12.23 12.16 -5.10
N ARG A 157 -11.39 11.94 -4.09
CA ARG A 157 -9.94 11.74 -4.30
C ARG A 157 -9.60 10.25 -4.32
N PRO A 158 -8.75 9.79 -5.25
CA PRO A 158 -8.28 8.42 -5.23
C PRO A 158 -7.50 8.17 -3.94
N TYR A 159 -7.91 7.13 -3.22
CA TYR A 159 -7.35 6.78 -1.92
C TYR A 159 -6.86 5.34 -1.92
N TYR A 160 -5.91 5.10 -1.02
CA TYR A 160 -5.28 3.82 -0.77
C TYR A 160 -5.42 3.50 0.70
N VAL A 161 -5.84 2.26 0.99
CA VAL A 161 -5.79 1.66 2.32
C VAL A 161 -4.93 0.42 2.21
N ILE A 162 -3.87 0.35 3.00
CA ILE A 162 -2.90 -0.73 3.05
C ILE A 162 -2.97 -1.33 4.44
N SER A 163 -3.25 -2.62 4.53
CA SER A 163 -3.11 -3.40 5.76
C SER A 163 -1.81 -4.19 5.71
N LEU A 164 -1.04 -4.11 6.79
CA LEU A 164 0.21 -4.85 6.97
C LEU A 164 0.05 -5.89 8.07
N THR A 165 0.40 -7.14 7.76
CA THR A 165 0.45 -8.23 8.75
C THR A 165 1.79 -8.95 8.68
N THR A 166 2.26 -9.48 9.80
CA THR A 166 3.52 -10.23 9.86
C THR A 166 3.30 -11.70 9.50
N GLY A 167 4.25 -12.35 8.84
CA GLY A 167 4.20 -13.79 8.58
C GLY A 167 5.60 -14.39 8.35
N SER A 168 5.81 -15.63 8.79
CA SER A 168 7.08 -16.35 8.63
C SER A 168 6.91 -17.68 7.89
N ILE A 169 7.95 -18.12 7.17
CA ILE A 169 8.01 -19.42 6.50
C ILE A 169 9.34 -20.09 6.86
N PRO A 170 9.38 -21.40 7.18
CA PRO A 170 10.64 -22.11 7.42
C PRO A 170 11.58 -22.06 6.21
N VAL A 171 12.86 -21.78 6.44
CA VAL A 171 13.89 -21.89 5.41
C VAL A 171 14.27 -23.38 5.25
N PRO A 172 14.16 -23.96 4.03
CA PRO A 172 14.47 -25.36 3.78
C PRO A 172 15.96 -25.70 3.89
#